data_AF-A0A371YAR3-F1
#
_entry.id   AF-A0A371YAR3-F1
#
_cell.length_a   1.000
_cell.length_b   1.000
_cell.length_c   1.000
_cell.angle_alpha   90.00
_cell.angle_beta   90.00
_cell.angle_gamma   90.00
#
_symmetry.space_group_name_H-M   'P 1'
#
loop_
_entity.id
_entity.type
_entity.pdbx_description
1 polymer ?
#
loop_
_entity_poly.entity_id
_entity_poly.type
_entity_poly.pdbx_seq_one_letter_code
_entity_poly.pdbx_strand_id
1 'polypeptide(L)'
;MSGPRCAEPLGDELAACFTSRMIAGFCGALLGGVIGRLLLARRARRTATQAEAGEVVFFQVGANLPDEGRRYSLGRVRAGGRFQWKPRWSMTRLRELPADLRYIRARRATFRDVLWVPTRALVIECEGSGMPVRLWAYPEQAVHVVEMIRRASSPNSSSAPVPDVGSS
;
A
#
# COMPACT_ATOMS: atom_id res chain seq x y z
N MET A 1 71.20 15.28 21.02
CA MET A 1 70.52 14.09 21.60
C MET A 1 69.04 14.20 21.27
N SER A 2 68.61 13.49 20.23
CA SER A 2 67.21 13.50 19.76
C SER A 2 66.47 12.32 20.39
N GLY A 3 65.50 12.61 21.26
CA GLY A 3 64.59 11.60 21.82
C GLY A 3 63.40 11.33 20.90
N PRO A 4 62.84 10.10 20.89
CA PRO A 4 61.78 9.71 19.97
C PRO A 4 60.43 10.30 20.41
N ARG A 5 59.71 10.89 19.45
CA ARG A 5 58.28 11.17 19.58
C ARG A 5 57.53 9.85 19.40
N CYS A 6 57.07 9.26 20.50
CA CYS A 6 56.07 8.19 20.48
C CYS A 6 54.83 8.68 21.23
N ALA A 7 53.88 9.24 20.49
CA ALA A 7 52.53 9.46 20.98
C ALA A 7 51.58 9.43 19.80
N GLU A 8 51.23 8.24 19.31
CA GLU A 8 49.96 7.99 18.64
C GLU A 8 49.69 6.47 18.58
N PRO A 9 48.81 5.97 19.47
CA PRO A 9 47.95 4.84 19.07
C PRO A 9 46.47 5.06 19.43
N LEU A 10 46.12 6.18 20.08
CA LEU A 10 44.75 6.43 20.55
C LEU A 10 43.77 6.83 19.43
N GLY A 11 44.25 7.46 18.35
CA GLY A 11 43.42 7.91 17.23
C GLY A 11 42.84 6.77 16.40
N ASP A 12 43.65 5.76 16.10
CA ASP A 12 43.26 4.63 15.26
C ASP A 12 42.29 3.66 15.97
N GLU A 13 42.47 3.47 17.28
CA GLU A 13 41.62 2.59 18.09
C GLU A 13 40.21 3.17 18.30
N LEU A 14 40.11 4.49 18.48
CA LEU A 14 38.83 5.20 18.53
C LEU A 14 38.13 5.21 17.17
N ALA A 15 38.87 5.43 16.06
CA ALA A 15 38.33 5.38 14.71
C ALA A 15 37.78 3.98 14.34
N ALA A 16 38.47 2.91 14.76
CA ALA A 16 38.02 1.52 14.60
C ALA A 16 36.74 1.21 15.40
N CYS A 17 36.61 1.76 16.62
CA CYS A 17 35.41 1.57 17.44
C CYS A 17 34.19 2.31 16.87
N PHE A 18 34.38 3.52 16.34
CA PHE A 18 33.30 4.30 15.72
C PHE A 18 32.82 3.68 14.40
N THR A 19 33.75 3.21 13.56
CA THR A 19 33.42 2.51 12.31
C THR A 19 32.73 1.17 12.57
N SER A 20 33.21 0.38 13.54
CA SER A 20 32.57 -0.90 13.91
C SER A 20 31.13 -0.71 14.43
N ARG A 21 30.87 0.30 15.27
CA ARG A 21 29.52 0.62 15.75
C ARG A 21 28.60 1.13 14.65
N MET A 22 29.09 1.97 13.73
CA MET A 22 28.30 2.43 12.59
C MET A 22 27.97 1.29 11.62
N ILE A 23 28.92 0.39 11.35
CA ILE A 23 28.72 -0.76 10.47
C ILE A 23 27.70 -1.73 11.09
N ALA A 24 27.81 -2.04 12.39
CA ALA A 24 26.85 -2.90 13.08
C ALA A 24 25.43 -2.29 13.10
N GLY A 25 25.31 -0.99 13.35
CA GLY A 25 24.03 -0.28 13.32
C GLY A 25 23.41 -0.24 11.92
N PHE A 26 24.22 0.01 10.89
CA PHE A 26 23.78 0.04 9.50
C PHE A 26 23.40 -1.35 8.98
N CYS A 27 24.20 -2.38 9.25
CA CYS A 27 23.88 -3.76 8.92
C CYS A 27 22.63 -4.24 9.65
N GLY A 28 22.48 -3.92 10.94
CA GLY A 28 21.27 -4.22 11.72
C GLY A 28 20.01 -3.58 11.15
N ALA A 29 20.09 -2.30 10.75
CA ALA A 29 18.98 -1.59 10.12
C ALA A 29 18.61 -2.16 8.74
N LEU A 30 19.60 -2.53 7.93
CA LEU A 30 19.37 -3.17 6.63
C LEU A 30 18.72 -4.55 6.81
N LEU A 31 19.26 -5.39 7.68
CA LEU A 31 18.70 -6.72 7.98
C LEU A 31 17.28 -6.62 8.54
N GLY A 32 17.05 -5.74 9.52
CA GLY A 32 15.73 -5.47 10.08
C GLY A 32 14.73 -4.98 9.01
N GLY A 33 15.18 -4.11 8.11
CA GLY A 33 14.38 -3.63 6.98
C GLY A 33 14.03 -4.74 5.98
N VAL A 34 14.97 -5.63 5.67
CA VAL A 34 14.75 -6.77 4.77
C VAL A 34 13.76 -7.77 5.38
N ILE A 35 13.96 -8.13 6.66
CA ILE A 35 13.07 -9.05 7.37
C ILE A 35 11.66 -8.47 7.47
N GLY A 36 11.53 -7.21 7.85
CA GLY A 36 10.24 -6.51 7.92
C GLY A 36 9.49 -6.52 6.58
N ARG A 37 10.19 -6.27 5.48
CA ARG A 37 9.63 -6.34 4.12
C ARG A 37 9.18 -7.75 3.75
N LEU A 38 9.98 -8.75 4.07
CA LEU A 38 9.65 -10.16 3.81
C LEU A 38 8.38 -10.58 4.57
N LEU A 39 8.25 -10.17 5.83
CA LEU A 39 7.08 -10.46 6.65
C LEU A 39 5.82 -9.80 6.09
N LEU A 40 5.91 -8.53 5.66
CA LEU A 40 4.79 -7.83 5.03
C LEU A 40 4.37 -8.49 3.72
N ALA A 41 5.32 -8.86 2.86
CA ALA A 41 5.02 -9.55 1.60
C ALA A 41 4.38 -10.94 1.85
N ARG A 42 4.90 -11.70 2.82
CA ARG A 42 4.31 -12.99 3.21
C ARG A 42 2.90 -12.82 3.75
N ARG A 43 2.65 -11.80 4.57
CA ARG A 43 1.32 -11.51 5.09
C ARG A 43 0.35 -11.12 3.97
N ALA A 44 0.78 -10.27 3.04
CA ALA A 44 -0.03 -9.89 1.88
C ALA A 44 -0.44 -11.10 1.03
N ARG A 45 0.51 -12.00 0.76
CA ARG A 45 0.26 -13.28 0.07
C ARG A 45 -0.74 -14.15 0.80
N ARG A 46 -0.55 -14.38 2.11
CA ARG A 46 -1.49 -15.16 2.91
C ARG A 46 -2.91 -14.59 2.88
N THR A 47 -3.03 -13.27 2.99
CA THR A 47 -4.36 -12.64 2.91
C THR A 47 -4.98 -12.77 1.52
N ALA A 48 -4.18 -12.74 0.45
CA ALA A 48 -4.69 -12.96 -0.90
C ALA A 48 -5.19 -14.40 -1.07
N THR A 49 -4.41 -15.40 -0.64
CA THR A 49 -4.81 -16.82 -0.71
C THR A 49 -6.07 -17.10 0.13
N GLN A 50 -6.22 -16.44 1.28
CA GLN A 50 -7.44 -16.54 2.09
C GLN A 50 -8.66 -15.95 1.38
N ALA A 51 -8.49 -14.81 0.72
CA ALA A 51 -9.56 -14.20 -0.08
C ALA A 51 -9.94 -15.06 -1.29
N GLU A 52 -8.97 -15.70 -1.95
CA GLU A 52 -9.21 -16.69 -3.02
C GLU A 52 -10.01 -17.89 -2.50
N ALA A 53 -9.77 -18.31 -1.25
CA ALA A 53 -10.57 -19.33 -0.56
C ALA A 53 -11.96 -18.84 -0.10
N GLY A 54 -12.32 -17.58 -0.39
CA GLY A 54 -13.60 -16.99 -0.01
C GLY A 54 -13.68 -16.49 1.43
N GLU A 55 -12.56 -16.45 2.17
CA GLU A 55 -12.54 -15.91 3.52
C GLU A 55 -12.72 -14.39 3.54
N VAL A 56 -13.41 -13.90 4.57
CA VAL A 56 -13.58 -12.46 4.79
C VAL A 56 -12.32 -11.88 5.43
N VAL A 57 -11.43 -11.35 4.60
CA VAL A 57 -10.19 -10.68 5.04
C VAL A 57 -10.17 -9.20 4.70
N PHE A 58 -9.21 -8.46 5.28
CA PHE A 58 -9.01 -7.04 4.99
C PHE A 58 -7.68 -6.83 4.28
N PHE A 59 -7.72 -6.16 3.12
CA PHE A 59 -6.54 -5.70 2.41
C PHE A 59 -6.16 -4.31 2.87
N GLN A 60 -4.85 -4.06 2.99
CA GLN A 60 -4.34 -2.73 3.29
C GLN A 60 -4.22 -1.95 1.99
N VAL A 61 -4.91 -0.82 1.92
CA VAL A 61 -5.00 0.00 0.70
C VAL A 61 -4.80 1.46 1.09
N GLY A 62 -3.79 2.10 0.49
CA GLY A 62 -3.67 3.55 0.59
C GLY A 62 -4.47 4.23 -0.50
N ALA A 63 -4.98 5.42 -0.21
CA ALA A 63 -5.80 6.19 -1.12
C ALA A 63 -5.37 7.66 -1.14
N ASN A 64 -5.41 8.28 -2.32
CA ASN A 64 -5.06 9.68 -2.53
C ASN A 64 -6.00 10.30 -3.58
N LEU A 65 -6.44 11.53 -3.32
CA LEU A 65 -7.05 12.43 -4.28
C LEU A 65 -5.96 13.38 -4.78
N PRO A 66 -5.42 13.21 -6.00
CA PRO A 66 -4.27 13.98 -6.49
C PRO A 66 -4.44 15.50 -6.40
N ASP A 67 -5.68 15.97 -6.52
CA ASP A 67 -6.04 17.39 -6.47
C ASP A 67 -5.98 17.95 -5.03
N GLU A 68 -6.12 17.10 -4.02
CA GLU A 68 -5.97 17.48 -2.61
C GLU A 68 -4.53 17.35 -2.10
N GLY A 69 -3.65 16.71 -2.88
CA GLY A 69 -2.22 16.64 -2.62
C GLY A 69 -1.55 15.32 -3.02
N ARG A 70 -0.33 15.12 -2.52
CA ARG A 70 0.52 13.99 -2.90
C ARG A 70 0.54 12.83 -1.88
N ARG A 71 -0.01 13.03 -0.69
CA ARG A 71 0.09 12.05 0.40
C ARG A 71 -1.05 11.04 0.34
N TYR A 72 -0.69 9.77 0.46
CA TYR A 72 -1.67 8.70 0.60
C TYR A 72 -2.17 8.62 2.05
N SER A 73 -3.49 8.54 2.17
CA SER A 73 -4.21 8.19 3.39
C SER A 73 -4.32 6.68 3.50
N LEU A 74 -3.98 6.12 4.66
CA LEU A 74 -3.99 4.68 4.83
C LEU A 74 -5.37 4.17 5.25
N GLY A 75 -5.84 3.12 4.58
CA GLY A 75 -7.09 2.45 4.93
C GLY A 75 -7.07 0.96 4.66
N ARG A 76 -8.27 0.38 4.67
CA ARG A 76 -8.52 -1.04 4.45
C ARG A 76 -9.75 -1.26 3.59
N VAL A 77 -9.73 -2.33 2.81
CA VAL A 77 -10.88 -2.80 2.01
C VAL A 77 -11.18 -4.23 2.42
N ARG A 78 -12.47 -4.57 2.57
CA ARG A 78 -12.94 -5.92 2.91
C ARG A 78 -13.04 -6.77 1.64
N ALA A 79 -12.41 -7.95 1.63
CA ALA A 79 -12.53 -8.93 0.56
C ALA A 79 -13.94 -9.55 0.50
N GLY A 80 -14.35 -9.99 -0.69
CA GLY A 80 -15.61 -10.71 -0.90
C GLY A 80 -16.88 -9.85 -0.90
N GLY A 81 -16.77 -8.53 -0.81
CA GLY A 81 -17.92 -7.61 -0.80
C GLY A 81 -17.83 -6.52 -1.87
N ARG A 82 -18.76 -5.54 -1.78
CA ARG A 82 -18.63 -4.29 -2.54
C ARG A 82 -17.38 -3.54 -2.10
N PHE A 83 -16.75 -2.84 -3.04
CA PHE A 83 -15.61 -1.99 -2.72
C PHE A 83 -16.02 -0.93 -1.69
N GLN A 84 -15.44 -1.02 -0.49
CA GLN A 84 -15.60 -0.03 0.58
C GLN A 84 -14.25 0.19 1.23
N TRP A 85 -13.65 1.33 0.92
CA TRP A 85 -12.44 1.76 1.59
C TRP A 85 -12.79 2.41 2.92
N LYS A 86 -12.13 1.97 3.99
CA LYS A 86 -12.29 2.56 5.33
C LYS A 86 -10.96 3.10 5.82
N PRO A 87 -10.90 4.34 6.34
CA PRO A 87 -9.68 4.88 6.89
C PRO A 87 -9.21 4.02 8.07
N ARG A 88 -7.89 3.88 8.21
CA ARG A 88 -7.30 3.07 9.30
C ARG A 88 -7.36 3.80 10.63
N TRP A 89 -7.20 5.12 10.62
CA TRP A 89 -7.14 5.95 11.82
C TRP A 89 -8.16 7.07 11.79
N SER A 90 -8.65 7.46 12.96
CA SER A 90 -9.55 8.61 13.11
C SER A 90 -8.90 9.95 12.79
N MET A 91 -7.58 10.03 12.57
CA MET A 91 -6.88 11.23 12.09
C MET A 91 -6.49 11.18 10.61
N THR A 92 -6.97 10.18 9.86
CA THR A 92 -6.68 10.08 8.42
C THR A 92 -7.37 11.23 7.68
N ARG A 93 -6.61 11.99 6.86
CA ARG A 93 -7.14 13.16 6.14
C ARG A 93 -8.29 12.78 5.21
N LEU A 94 -8.09 11.76 4.39
CA LEU A 94 -9.12 11.23 3.52
C LEU A 94 -10.07 10.35 4.32
N ARG A 95 -11.35 10.71 4.34
CA ARG A 95 -12.39 9.98 5.07
C ARG A 95 -13.14 9.01 4.20
N GLU A 96 -13.43 9.44 2.99
CA GLU A 96 -14.31 8.75 2.08
C GLU A 96 -13.70 8.77 0.69
N LEU A 97 -14.09 7.78 -0.10
CA LEU A 97 -13.81 7.73 -1.52
C LEU A 97 -15.13 7.85 -2.27
N PRO A 98 -15.10 8.39 -3.51
CA PRO A 98 -16.26 8.35 -4.38
C PRO A 98 -16.83 6.93 -4.46
N ALA A 99 -18.14 6.79 -4.38
CA ALA A 99 -18.80 5.48 -4.42
C ALA A 99 -18.76 4.85 -5.83
N ASP A 100 -18.61 5.69 -6.85
CA ASP A 100 -18.66 5.40 -8.28
C ASP A 100 -17.26 5.21 -8.89
N LEU A 101 -16.31 4.67 -8.12
CA LEU A 101 -14.96 4.43 -8.61
C LEU A 101 -14.95 3.50 -9.81
N ARG A 102 -14.34 3.99 -10.89
CA ARG A 102 -14.06 3.27 -12.12
C ARG A 102 -12.57 3.04 -12.25
N TYR A 103 -12.18 1.80 -12.47
CA TYR A 103 -10.80 1.44 -12.74
C TYR A 103 -10.34 1.96 -14.12
N ILE A 104 -9.20 2.64 -14.16
CA ILE A 104 -8.52 3.04 -15.41
C ILE A 104 -7.38 2.06 -15.69
N ARG A 105 -6.37 2.01 -14.80
CA ARG A 105 -5.18 1.17 -14.98
C ARG A 105 -4.47 0.89 -13.66
N ALA A 106 -3.68 -0.18 -13.63
CA ALA A 106 -2.70 -0.43 -12.58
C ALA A 106 -1.28 -0.29 -13.15
N ARG A 107 -0.39 0.36 -12.42
CA ARG A 107 1.02 0.54 -12.80
C ARG A 107 1.94 0.36 -11.60
N ARG A 108 3.23 0.17 -11.87
CA ARG A 108 4.25 0.22 -10.82
C ARG A 108 4.37 1.64 -10.27
N ALA A 109 4.69 1.74 -8.98
CA ALA A 109 5.05 3.00 -8.34
C ALA A 109 6.26 3.61 -9.06
N THR A 110 6.16 4.89 -9.42
CA THR A 110 7.29 5.66 -9.97
C THR A 110 8.21 6.11 -8.84
N PHE A 111 9.41 6.60 -9.17
CA PHE A 111 10.34 7.12 -8.16
C PHE A 111 9.71 8.19 -7.25
N ARG A 112 8.81 9.02 -7.81
CA ARG A 112 8.06 10.03 -7.02
C ARG A 112 7.06 9.40 -6.05
N ASP A 113 6.50 8.24 -6.39
CA ASP A 113 5.53 7.52 -5.55
C ASP A 113 6.22 6.80 -4.38
N VAL A 114 7.48 6.36 -4.56
CA VAL A 114 8.23 5.56 -3.56
C VAL A 114 8.37 6.28 -2.21
N LEU A 115 8.28 7.61 -2.18
CA LEU A 115 8.29 8.40 -0.94
C LEU A 115 7.03 8.20 -0.08
N TRP A 116 5.91 7.80 -0.68
CA TRP A 116 4.60 7.75 -0.03
C TRP A 116 3.89 6.40 -0.15
N VAL A 117 4.45 5.50 -0.96
CA VAL A 117 3.88 4.21 -1.30
C VAL A 117 4.88 3.12 -0.93
N PRO A 118 4.44 2.00 -0.32
CA PRO A 118 5.34 0.90 0.00
C PRO A 118 6.08 0.38 -1.23
N THR A 119 7.33 -0.03 -1.02
CA THR A 119 8.15 -0.63 -2.07
C THR A 119 7.42 -1.83 -2.67
N ARG A 120 7.39 -1.93 -4.01
CA ARG A 120 6.69 -2.95 -4.82
C ARG A 120 5.17 -2.87 -4.85
N ALA A 121 4.54 -1.93 -4.16
CA ALA A 121 3.10 -1.73 -4.33
C ALA A 121 2.79 -1.23 -5.76
N LEU A 122 1.60 -1.60 -6.24
CA LEU A 122 1.04 -1.08 -7.47
C LEU A 122 0.21 0.15 -7.15
N VAL A 123 0.30 1.15 -8.01
CA VAL A 123 -0.60 2.30 -8.02
C VAL A 123 -1.74 1.96 -8.98
N ILE A 124 -2.96 1.96 -8.44
CA ILE A 124 -4.21 1.75 -9.18
C ILE A 124 -4.81 3.13 -9.41
N GLU A 125 -4.94 3.51 -10.67
CA GLU A 125 -5.54 4.76 -11.10
C GLU A 125 -7.02 4.52 -11.41
N CYS A 126 -7.86 5.32 -10.78
CA CYS A 126 -9.31 5.27 -10.89
C CYS A 126 -9.86 6.68 -11.20
N GLU A 127 -11.08 6.70 -11.69
CA GLU A 127 -11.91 7.90 -11.85
C GLU A 127 -13.15 7.74 -10.97
N GLY A 128 -13.54 8.76 -10.21
CA GLY A 128 -14.85 8.83 -9.55
C GLY A 128 -15.65 10.00 -10.13
N SER A 129 -16.71 10.41 -9.44
CA SER A 129 -17.64 11.50 -9.77
C SER A 129 -16.99 12.88 -10.05
N GLY A 130 -16.19 12.98 -11.12
CA GLY A 130 -15.45 14.16 -11.55
C GLY A 130 -14.03 14.32 -11.00
N MET A 131 -13.48 13.36 -10.25
CA MET A 131 -12.12 13.49 -9.67
C MET A 131 -11.27 12.24 -9.88
N PRO A 132 -9.98 12.38 -10.22
CA PRO A 132 -9.05 11.27 -10.25
C PRO A 132 -8.83 10.73 -8.83
N VAL A 133 -8.78 9.41 -8.70
CA VAL A 133 -8.45 8.74 -7.44
C VAL A 133 -7.28 7.78 -7.67
N ARG A 134 -6.29 7.85 -6.79
CA ARG A 134 -5.16 6.91 -6.81
C ARG A 134 -5.21 6.04 -5.58
N LEU A 135 -5.21 4.74 -5.79
CA LEU A 135 -5.04 3.76 -4.72
C LEU A 135 -3.65 3.14 -4.84
N TRP A 136 -3.12 2.63 -3.74
CA TRP A 136 -2.05 1.65 -3.80
C TRP A 136 -2.43 0.39 -3.05
N ALA A 137 -1.99 -0.75 -3.57
CA ALA A 137 -2.11 -2.07 -2.95
C ALA A 137 -0.86 -2.90 -3.26
N TYR A 138 -0.57 -3.90 -2.43
CA TYR A 138 0.44 -4.90 -2.78
C TYR A 138 0.02 -5.67 -4.03
N PRO A 139 0.95 -6.12 -4.90
CA PRO A 139 0.61 -6.78 -6.16
C PRO A 139 -0.38 -7.94 -5.99
N GLU A 140 -0.19 -8.75 -4.96
CA GLU A 140 -1.03 -9.92 -4.67
C GLU A 140 -2.45 -9.52 -4.22
N GLN A 141 -2.63 -8.33 -3.64
CA GLN A 141 -3.93 -7.81 -3.22
C GLN A 141 -4.59 -6.96 -4.32
N ALA A 142 -3.80 -6.37 -5.22
CA ALA A 142 -4.25 -5.44 -6.23
C ALA A 142 -5.26 -6.08 -7.20
N VAL A 143 -5.10 -7.35 -7.52
CA VAL A 143 -6.04 -8.11 -8.37
C VAL A 143 -7.44 -8.08 -7.76
N HIS A 144 -7.58 -8.48 -6.49
CA HIS A 144 -8.87 -8.45 -5.79
C HIS A 144 -9.43 -7.04 -5.65
N VAL A 145 -8.57 -6.05 -5.36
CA VAL A 145 -8.97 -4.65 -5.24
C VAL A 145 -9.56 -4.13 -6.56
N VAL A 146 -8.90 -4.39 -7.69
CA VAL A 146 -9.37 -4.01 -9.02
C VAL A 146 -10.68 -4.72 -9.38
N GLU A 147 -10.80 -6.02 -9.08
CA GLU A 147 -12.05 -6.76 -9.30
C GLU A 147 -13.21 -6.18 -8.51
N MET A 148 -13.02 -5.83 -7.24
CA MET A 148 -14.06 -5.21 -6.42
C MET A 148 -14.53 -3.86 -7.00
N ILE A 149 -13.60 -3.05 -7.53
CA ILE A 149 -13.90 -1.77 -8.18
C ILE A 149 -14.68 -2.00 -9.49
N ARG A 150 -14.25 -2.97 -10.31
CA ARG A 150 -14.94 -3.31 -11.57
C ARG A 150 -16.36 -3.82 -11.35
N ARG A 151 -16.58 -4.63 -10.32
CA ARG A 151 -17.92 -5.11 -9.94
C ARG A 151 -18.82 -3.99 -9.46
N ALA A 152 -18.27 -3.01 -8.74
CA ALA A 152 -19.04 -1.86 -8.25
C ALA A 152 -19.40 -0.87 -9.37
N SER A 153 -18.53 -0.71 -10.37
CA SER A 153 -18.75 0.18 -11.52
C SER A 153 -19.59 -0.41 -12.64
N SER A 154 -19.81 -1.73 -12.64
CA SER A 154 -20.76 -2.37 -13.53
C SER A 154 -22.16 -2.12 -12.97
N PRO A 155 -23.01 -1.26 -13.58
CA PRO A 155 -24.40 -1.16 -13.16
C PRO A 155 -24.99 -2.56 -13.34
N ASN A 156 -25.46 -3.13 -12.24
CA ASN A 156 -26.17 -4.40 -12.30
C ASN A 156 -27.40 -4.18 -13.21
N SER A 157 -27.33 -4.69 -14.45
CA SER A 157 -28.45 -4.81 -15.37
C SER A 157 -29.43 -5.88 -14.89
N SER A 158 -29.90 -5.75 -13.64
CA SER A 158 -30.80 -6.70 -12.99
C SER A 158 -31.85 -5.95 -12.18
N SER A 159 -32.65 -5.17 -12.88
CA SER A 159 -34.03 -4.89 -12.50
C SER A 159 -34.81 -4.62 -13.79
N ALA A 160 -34.95 -5.65 -14.63
CA ALA A 160 -36.04 -5.65 -15.59
C ALA A 160 -37.34 -5.72 -14.76
N PRO A 161 -38.30 -4.80 -14.94
CA PRO A 161 -39.63 -4.98 -14.40
C PRO A 161 -40.21 -6.23 -15.04
N VAL A 162 -40.66 -7.18 -14.22
CA VAL A 162 -41.54 -8.26 -14.68
C VAL A 162 -42.77 -7.57 -15.29
N PRO A 163 -43.10 -7.78 -16.57
CA PRO A 163 -44.32 -7.22 -17.13
C PRO A 163 -45.49 -7.85 -16.37
N ASP A 164 -46.33 -6.98 -15.82
CA ASP A 164 -47.58 -7.33 -15.17
C ASP A 164 -48.46 -8.03 -16.22
N VAL A 165 -48.58 -9.34 -16.12
CA VAL A 165 -49.50 -10.11 -16.95
C VAL A 165 -50.88 -9.86 -16.38
N GLY A 166 -51.55 -8.86 -16.97
CA GLY A 166 -52.96 -8.58 -16.70
C GLY A 166 -53.79 -9.84 -16.94
N SER A 167 -54.42 -10.33 -15.88
CA SER A 167 -55.55 -11.25 -15.98
C SER A 167 -56.79 -10.44 -16.37
N SER A 168 -57.28 -10.68 -17.59
CA SER A 168 -58.67 -10.41 -17.97
C SER A 168 -59.59 -11.51 -17.44
#